data_AF-A0A2P5F9H3-F1
#
_entry.id   AF-A0A2P5F9H3-F1
#
_cell.length_a   1.000
_cell.length_b   1.000
_cell.length_c   1.000
_cell.angle_alpha   90.00
_cell.angle_beta   90.00
_cell.angle_gamma   90.00
#
_symmetry.space_group_name_H-M   'P 1'
#
loop_
_entity.id
_entity.type
_entity.pdbx_description
1 polymer ?
#
loop_
_entity_poly.entity_id
_entity_poly.type
_entity_poly.pdbx_seq_one_letter_code
_entity_poly.pdbx_strand_id
1 'polypeptide(L)'
;MYWIYFSLTPGMIGRIVEYNIAHDIWASLNQVFESPSIAMVMGLSSQLGQIKKIDISLSEYLAKLKTMFDKYATIGEPLSYRDKLTKTLEGLSEEYDMFVTSINNRSDRPSLEVVHSLLYAYEYRLFQCQVEQNINFSQANLATQNPFFPRANLTTQPVNMKNQKPPFQSFPKPPLNFPFYPYPSPSTQTHS
;
A
#
# COMPACT_ATOMS: atom_id res chain seq x y z
N MET A 1 -3.15 53.78 -18.77
CA MET A 1 -3.71 52.47 -18.39
C MET A 1 -3.78 51.53 -19.62
N TYR A 2 -2.72 51.40 -20.44
CA TYR A 2 -2.79 50.62 -21.70
C TYR A 2 -2.26 49.19 -21.60
N TRP A 3 -1.60 48.83 -20.49
CA TRP A 3 -0.97 47.52 -20.34
C TRP A 3 -2.00 46.38 -20.19
N ILE A 4 -3.13 46.63 -19.50
CA ILE A 4 -4.17 45.60 -19.31
C ILE A 4 -4.90 45.27 -20.62
N TYR A 5 -5.21 46.28 -21.44
CA TYR A 5 -5.85 46.07 -22.74
C TYR A 5 -4.98 45.27 -23.71
N PHE A 6 -3.66 45.41 -23.65
CA PHE A 6 -2.74 44.62 -24.49
C PHE A 6 -2.58 43.17 -24.05
N SER A 7 -2.79 42.87 -22.76
CA SER A 7 -2.73 41.50 -22.23
C SER A 7 -4.04 40.71 -22.42
N LEU A 8 -5.14 41.36 -22.82
CA LEU A 8 -6.46 40.75 -22.91
C LEU A 8 -6.83 40.34 -24.34
N THR A 9 -7.54 39.23 -24.48
CA THR A 9 -8.12 38.84 -25.77
C THR A 9 -9.27 39.79 -26.16
N PRO A 10 -9.52 40.02 -27.46
CA PRO A 10 -10.55 40.97 -27.92
C PRO A 10 -11.95 40.73 -27.33
N GLY A 11 -12.32 39.47 -27.08
CA GLY A 11 -13.60 39.11 -26.45
C GLY A 11 -13.69 39.42 -24.94
N MET A 12 -12.55 39.63 -24.27
CA MET A 12 -12.47 40.07 -22.89
C MET A 12 -12.52 41.60 -22.81
N ILE A 13 -11.87 42.29 -23.76
CA ILE A 13 -11.88 43.76 -23.88
C ILE A 13 -13.32 44.29 -24.00
N GLY A 14 -14.16 43.64 -24.80
CA GLY A 14 -15.56 44.04 -24.97
C GLY A 14 -16.40 43.97 -23.68
N ARG A 15 -16.01 43.15 -22.70
CA ARG A 15 -16.68 43.07 -21.39
C ARG A 15 -16.18 44.10 -20.39
N ILE A 16 -14.92 44.53 -20.53
CA ILE A 16 -14.31 45.48 -19.59
C ILE A 16 -14.37 46.94 -20.07
N VAL A 17 -14.84 47.18 -21.30
CA VAL A 17 -14.91 48.52 -21.91
C VAL A 17 -15.85 49.47 -21.15
N GLU A 18 -16.78 48.91 -20.36
CA GLU A 18 -17.72 49.67 -19.52
C GLU A 18 -17.07 50.17 -18.21
N TYR A 19 -15.91 49.62 -17.82
CA TYR A 19 -15.22 49.99 -16.60
C TYR A 19 -14.04 50.92 -16.89
N ASN A 20 -14.05 52.10 -16.25
CA ASN A 20 -12.98 53.09 -16.38
C ASN A 20 -11.94 53.03 -15.26
N ILE A 21 -12.17 52.19 -14.24
CA ILE A 21 -11.33 52.08 -13.06
C ILE A 21 -10.62 50.73 -13.09
N ALA A 22 -9.29 50.76 -12.95
CA ALA A 22 -8.45 49.55 -12.97
C ALA A 22 -8.88 48.52 -11.91
N HIS A 23 -9.34 48.99 -10.75
CA HIS A 23 -9.93 48.15 -9.70
C HIS A 23 -11.16 47.38 -10.20
N ASP A 24 -12.08 48.04 -10.90
CA ASP A 24 -13.32 47.41 -11.35
C ASP A 24 -13.07 46.45 -12.52
N ILE A 25 -12.14 46.80 -13.41
CA ILE A 25 -11.63 45.90 -14.45
C ILE A 25 -11.02 44.65 -13.81
N TRP A 26 -10.18 44.82 -12.78
CA TRP A 26 -9.57 43.69 -12.07
C TRP A 26 -10.61 42.86 -11.32
N ALA A 27 -11.59 43.47 -10.65
CA ALA A 27 -12.65 42.77 -9.95
C ALA A 27 -13.53 41.94 -10.91
N SER A 28 -13.89 42.51 -12.06
CA SER A 28 -14.66 41.80 -13.10
C SER A 28 -13.85 40.65 -13.70
N LEU A 29 -12.55 40.86 -13.96
CA LEU A 29 -11.65 39.81 -14.40
C LEU A 29 -11.56 38.71 -13.33
N ASN A 30 -11.30 39.09 -12.08
CA ASN A 30 -11.20 38.16 -10.96
C ASN A 30 -12.48 37.35 -10.81
N GLN A 31 -13.67 37.95 -10.95
CA GLN A 31 -14.95 37.23 -10.94
C GLN A 31 -15.07 36.19 -12.06
N VAL A 32 -14.54 36.48 -13.25
CA VAL A 32 -14.54 35.54 -14.39
C VAL A 32 -13.53 34.40 -14.18
N PHE A 33 -12.45 34.65 -13.45
CA PHE A 33 -11.33 33.72 -13.25
C PHE A 33 -11.28 33.08 -11.84
N GLU A 34 -12.11 33.51 -10.89
CA GLU A 34 -12.14 33.04 -9.51
C GLU A 34 -12.71 31.63 -9.41
N SER A 35 -13.65 31.30 -10.28
CA SER A 35 -14.26 29.98 -10.30
C SER A 35 -13.52 29.05 -11.25
N PRO A 36 -13.02 27.89 -10.79
CA PRO A 36 -12.49 26.90 -11.71
C PRO A 36 -13.58 26.46 -12.69
N SER A 37 -13.26 26.41 -13.98
CA SER A 37 -14.21 25.91 -14.96
C SER A 37 -14.54 24.43 -14.69
N ILE A 38 -15.78 24.01 -14.95
CA ILE A 38 -16.21 22.61 -14.81
C ILE A 38 -15.26 21.68 -15.60
N ALA A 39 -14.81 22.10 -16.77
CA ALA A 39 -13.86 21.37 -17.60
C ALA A 39 -12.50 21.16 -16.89
N MET A 40 -11.99 22.16 -16.16
CA MET A 40 -10.76 22.04 -15.38
C MET A 40 -10.93 21.03 -14.24
N VAL A 41 -12.02 21.12 -13.47
CA VAL A 41 -12.32 20.17 -12.38
C VAL A 41 -12.47 18.75 -12.90
N MET A 42 -13.19 18.56 -14.01
CA MET A 42 -13.33 17.26 -14.66
C MET A 42 -11.99 16.72 -15.17
N GLY A 43 -11.15 17.58 -15.76
CA GLY A 43 -9.82 17.21 -16.22
C GLY A 43 -8.91 16.75 -15.08
N LEU A 44 -8.93 17.46 -13.94
CA LEU A 44 -8.21 17.06 -12.73
C LEU A 44 -8.75 15.74 -12.17
N SER A 45 -10.06 15.54 -12.17
CA SER A 45 -10.69 14.30 -11.68
C SER A 45 -10.30 13.10 -12.53
N SER A 46 -10.30 13.28 -13.86
CA SER A 46 -9.84 12.26 -14.81
C SER A 46 -8.37 11.91 -14.59
N GLN A 47 -7.49 12.92 -14.47
CA GLN A 47 -6.07 12.70 -14.19
C GLN A 47 -5.86 11.97 -12.86
N LEU A 48 -6.59 12.36 -11.82
CA LEU A 48 -6.50 11.73 -10.50
C LEU A 48 -6.90 10.25 -10.55
N GLY A 49 -7.96 9.90 -11.28
CA GLY A 49 -8.41 8.51 -11.45
C GLY A 49 -7.46 7.63 -12.28
N GLN A 50 -6.55 8.23 -13.05
CA GLN A 50 -5.54 7.51 -13.83
C GLN A 50 -4.27 7.19 -13.02
N ILE A 51 -4.06 7.86 -11.88
CA ILE A 51 -2.90 7.59 -11.03
C ILE A 51 -3.08 6.26 -10.33
N LYS A 52 -2.25 5.29 -10.71
CA LYS A 52 -2.21 3.95 -10.10
C LYS A 52 -0.77 3.58 -9.78
N LYS A 53 -0.56 2.82 -8.72
CA LYS A 53 0.71 2.20 -8.35
C LYS A 53 0.92 0.93 -9.20
N ILE A 54 1.09 1.12 -10.50
CA ILE A 54 1.42 0.05 -11.45
C ILE A 54 2.75 0.44 -12.09
N ASP A 55 3.75 -0.45 -12.01
CA ASP A 55 5.11 -0.26 -12.58
C ASP A 55 5.85 1.00 -12.11
N ILE A 56 5.37 1.66 -11.06
CA ILE A 56 6.01 2.83 -10.43
C ILE A 56 6.32 2.54 -8.97
N SER A 57 7.35 3.21 -8.45
CA SER A 57 7.67 3.13 -7.03
C SER A 57 6.55 3.74 -6.17
N LEU A 58 6.40 3.25 -4.93
CA LEU A 58 5.44 3.83 -3.99
C LEU A 58 5.69 5.31 -3.73
N SER A 59 6.96 5.72 -3.67
CA SER A 59 7.32 7.13 -3.50
C SER A 59 6.85 8.02 -4.65
N GLU A 60 7.02 7.54 -5.89
CA GLU A 60 6.56 8.27 -7.08
C GLU A 60 5.03 8.35 -7.12
N TYR A 61 4.35 7.27 -6.77
CA TYR A 61 2.89 7.22 -6.65
C TYR A 61 2.35 8.27 -5.67
N LEU A 62 2.88 8.30 -4.44
CA LEU A 62 2.46 9.25 -3.41
C LEU A 62 2.78 10.70 -3.80
N ALA A 63 3.91 10.95 -4.46
CA ALA A 63 4.28 12.28 -4.96
C ALA A 63 3.30 12.79 -6.05
N LYS A 64 2.89 11.91 -6.97
CA LYS A 64 1.88 12.24 -8.00
C LYS A 64 0.53 12.58 -7.38
N LEU A 65 0.07 11.78 -6.40
CA LEU A 65 -1.16 12.07 -5.67
C LEU A 65 -1.10 13.40 -4.94
N LYS A 66 0.00 13.66 -4.20
CA LYS A 66 0.20 14.93 -3.51
C LYS A 66 0.12 16.11 -4.47
N THR A 67 0.79 16.01 -5.62
CA THR A 67 0.76 17.06 -6.65
C THR A 67 -0.67 17.34 -7.13
N MET A 68 -1.49 16.29 -7.32
CA MET A 68 -2.89 16.46 -7.69
C MET A 68 -3.70 17.11 -6.56
N PHE A 69 -3.50 16.68 -5.31
CA PHE A 69 -4.19 17.26 -4.15
C PHE A 69 -3.85 18.74 -3.97
N ASP A 70 -2.60 19.12 -4.22
CA ASP A 70 -2.14 20.50 -4.17
C ASP A 70 -2.73 21.34 -5.33
N LYS A 71 -2.89 20.75 -6.53
CA LYS A 71 -3.62 21.39 -7.65
C LYS A 71 -5.08 21.67 -7.31
N TYR A 72 -5.77 20.70 -6.71
CA TYR A 72 -7.14 20.87 -6.22
C TYR A 72 -7.25 22.02 -5.21
N ALA A 73 -6.31 22.10 -4.26
CA ALA A 73 -6.25 23.22 -3.31
C ALA A 73 -5.98 24.57 -4.01
N THR A 74 -5.13 24.58 -5.04
CA THR A 74 -4.77 25.79 -5.80
C THR A 74 -5.97 26.37 -6.55
N ILE A 75 -6.85 25.53 -7.08
CA ILE A 75 -8.05 25.97 -7.81
C ILE A 75 -9.24 26.30 -6.90
N GLY A 76 -9.05 26.29 -5.58
CA GLY A 76 -10.11 26.58 -4.61
C GLY A 76 -11.04 25.41 -4.29
N GLU A 77 -10.74 24.20 -4.77
CA GLU A 77 -11.54 22.98 -4.58
C GLU A 77 -10.73 21.90 -3.84
N PRO A 78 -10.29 22.13 -2.59
CA PRO A 78 -9.46 21.17 -1.87
C PRO A 78 -10.23 19.89 -1.55
N LEU A 79 -9.63 18.74 -1.87
CA LEU A 79 -10.22 17.43 -1.56
C LEU A 79 -10.34 17.21 -0.04
N SER A 80 -11.46 16.60 0.37
CA SER A 80 -11.67 16.18 1.76
C SER A 80 -10.66 15.10 2.17
N TYR A 81 -10.43 14.94 3.48
CA TYR A 81 -9.59 13.86 3.99
C TYR A 81 -10.05 12.49 3.49
N ARG A 82 -11.37 12.26 3.49
CA ARG A 82 -11.97 10.99 3.05
C ARG A 82 -11.66 10.74 1.58
N ASP A 83 -11.81 11.74 0.72
CA ASP A 83 -11.56 11.58 -0.71
C ASP A 83 -10.07 11.38 -1.00
N LYS A 84 -9.18 12.09 -0.30
CA LYS A 84 -7.73 11.86 -0.38
C LYS A 84 -7.36 10.43 0.02
N LEU A 85 -7.91 9.94 1.12
CA LEU A 85 -7.69 8.57 1.58
C LEU A 85 -8.22 7.55 0.57
N THR A 86 -9.47 7.69 0.15
CA THR A 86 -10.10 6.80 -0.83
C THR A 86 -9.28 6.75 -2.12
N LYS A 87 -8.85 7.89 -2.66
CA LYS A 87 -8.03 7.93 -3.87
C LYS A 87 -6.65 7.34 -3.68
N THR A 88 -6.07 7.47 -2.48
CA THR A 88 -4.79 6.83 -2.14
C THR A 88 -4.89 5.31 -2.11
N LEU A 89 -6.01 4.76 -1.63
CA LEU A 89 -6.23 3.31 -1.55
C LEU A 89 -6.69 2.70 -2.88
N GLU A 90 -7.56 3.38 -3.63
CA GLU A 90 -8.08 2.93 -4.94
C GLU A 90 -6.99 2.77 -6.01
N GLY A 91 -5.91 3.54 -5.91
CA GLY A 91 -4.81 3.47 -6.86
C GLY A 91 -3.78 2.39 -6.55
N LEU A 92 -3.89 1.66 -5.43
CA LEU A 92 -2.95 0.58 -5.10
C LEU A 92 -3.20 -0.67 -5.95
N SER A 93 -2.12 -1.43 -6.20
CA SER A 93 -2.17 -2.76 -6.84
C SER A 93 -2.71 -3.83 -5.88
N GLU A 94 -3.13 -4.97 -6.42
CA GLU A 94 -3.73 -6.11 -5.68
C GLU A 94 -2.83 -6.63 -4.53
N GLU A 95 -1.51 -6.50 -4.66
CA GLU A 95 -0.54 -6.87 -3.60
C GLU A 95 -0.72 -6.08 -2.28
N TYR A 96 -1.46 -4.96 -2.32
CA TYR A 96 -1.83 -4.15 -1.17
C TYR A 96 -3.25 -4.39 -0.65
N ASP A 97 -4.02 -5.34 -1.18
CA ASP A 97 -5.42 -5.56 -0.76
C ASP A 97 -5.58 -5.80 0.74
N MET A 98 -4.63 -6.52 1.35
CA MET A 98 -4.60 -6.73 2.80
C MET A 98 -4.36 -5.42 3.57
N PHE A 99 -3.52 -4.54 3.04
CA PHE A 99 -3.31 -3.20 3.60
C PHE A 99 -4.59 -2.35 3.48
N VAL A 100 -5.21 -2.32 2.30
CA VAL A 100 -6.46 -1.58 2.05
C VAL A 100 -7.56 -2.03 3.01
N THR A 101 -7.72 -3.34 3.17
CA THR A 101 -8.69 -3.94 4.10
C THR A 101 -8.39 -3.55 5.55
N SER A 102 -7.11 -3.60 5.97
CA SER A 102 -6.70 -3.22 7.32
C SER A 102 -6.97 -1.74 7.63
N ILE A 103 -6.76 -0.84 6.66
CA ILE A 103 -7.05 0.60 6.83
C ILE A 103 -8.56 0.84 6.86
N ASN A 104 -9.35 0.18 6.02
CA ASN A 104 -10.81 0.34 6.00
C ASN A 104 -11.49 -0.16 7.28
N ASN A 105 -10.92 -1.18 7.95
CA ASN A 105 -11.47 -1.73 9.18
C ASN A 105 -11.05 -0.97 10.45
N ARG A 106 -10.15 0.00 10.34
CA ARG A 106 -9.72 0.81 11.50
C ARG A 106 -10.84 1.74 11.95
N SER A 107 -11.07 1.76 13.26
CA SER A 107 -12.00 2.68 13.91
C SER A 107 -11.37 4.05 14.20
N ASP A 108 -10.05 4.09 14.34
CA ASP A 108 -9.28 5.31 14.46
C ASP A 108 -9.11 5.97 13.09
N ARG A 109 -9.22 7.29 13.03
CA ARG A 109 -9.04 8.07 11.80
C ARG A 109 -7.59 8.57 11.74
N PRO A 110 -6.64 7.81 11.15
CA PRO A 110 -5.26 8.27 11.01
C PRO A 110 -5.19 9.57 10.21
N SER A 111 -4.11 10.33 10.38
CA SER A 111 -3.78 11.35 9.40
C SER A 111 -3.30 10.68 8.10
N LEU A 112 -3.39 11.41 6.99
CA LEU A 112 -2.91 10.92 5.69
C LEU A 112 -1.40 10.59 5.73
N GLU A 113 -0.63 11.37 6.49
CA GLU A 113 0.80 11.14 6.72
C GLU A 113 1.07 9.82 7.45
N VAL A 114 0.26 9.49 8.46
CA VAL A 114 0.34 8.20 9.16
C VAL A 114 0.03 7.06 8.19
N VAL A 115 -1.00 7.20 7.34
CA VAL A 115 -1.32 6.18 6.32
C VAL A 115 -0.14 5.99 5.36
N HIS A 116 0.51 7.06 4.89
CA HIS A 116 1.69 6.96 4.04
C HIS A 116 2.83 6.22 4.75
N SER A 117 3.11 6.52 6.02
CA SER A 117 4.16 5.82 6.78
C SER A 117 3.88 4.32 6.93
N LEU A 118 2.63 3.95 7.20
CA LEU A 118 2.20 2.56 7.30
C LEU A 118 2.29 1.84 5.96
N LEU A 119 2.01 2.55 4.87
CA LEU A 119 2.10 2.01 3.51
C LEU A 119 3.55 1.70 3.14
N TYR A 120 4.52 2.55 3.51
CA TYR A 120 5.95 2.24 3.36
C TYR A 120 6.38 1.03 4.21
N ALA A 121 5.93 0.96 5.47
CA ALA A 121 6.23 -0.19 6.32
C ALA A 121 5.66 -1.50 5.75
N TYR A 122 4.48 -1.43 5.13
CA TYR A 122 3.87 -2.55 4.43
C TYR A 122 4.66 -2.95 3.18
N GLU A 123 5.11 -2.00 2.35
CA GLU A 123 5.94 -2.27 1.17
C GLU A 123 7.24 -2.99 1.54
N TYR A 124 7.91 -2.53 2.61
CA TYR A 124 9.11 -3.19 3.13
C TYR A 124 8.85 -4.65 3.51
N ARG A 125 7.73 -4.91 4.21
CA ARG A 125 7.33 -6.28 4.57
C ARG A 125 6.99 -7.14 3.37
N LEU A 126 6.30 -6.58 2.38
CA LEU A 126 5.92 -7.27 1.15
C LEU A 126 7.16 -7.77 0.41
N PHE A 127 8.19 -6.92 0.32
CA PHE A 127 9.48 -7.28 -0.26
C PHE A 127 10.15 -8.44 0.49
N GLN A 128 10.17 -8.42 1.84
CA GLN A 128 10.75 -9.51 2.63
C GLN A 128 10.05 -10.85 2.40
N CYS A 129 8.71 -10.86 2.37
CA CYS A 129 7.94 -12.09 2.12
C CYS A 129 8.22 -12.67 0.71
N GLN A 130 8.41 -11.82 -0.30
CA GLN A 130 8.79 -12.29 -1.64
C GLN A 130 10.20 -12.91 -1.68
N VAL A 131 11.15 -12.35 -0.93
CA VAL A 131 12.51 -12.90 -0.83
C VAL A 131 12.50 -14.28 -0.15
N GLU A 132 11.77 -14.42 0.97
CA GLU A 132 11.66 -15.69 1.70
C GLU A 132 11.05 -16.81 0.85
N GLN A 133 10.02 -16.51 0.05
CA GLN A 133 9.42 -17.50 -0.86
C GLN A 133 10.40 -17.98 -1.92
N ASN A 134 11.17 -17.08 -2.54
CA ASN A 134 12.17 -17.44 -3.54
C ASN A 134 13.30 -18.33 -2.96
N ILE A 135 13.71 -18.08 -1.71
CA ILE A 135 14.71 -18.91 -1.03
C ILE A 135 14.16 -20.31 -0.75
N ASN A 136 12.92 -20.43 -0.28
CA ASN A 136 12.29 -21.72 0.01
C ASN A 136 12.08 -22.59 -1.26
N PHE A 137 11.70 -21.99 -2.39
CA PHE A 137 11.61 -22.71 -3.68
C PHE A 137 12.96 -23.25 -4.15
N SER A 138 14.05 -22.54 -3.87
CA SER A 138 15.40 -22.95 -4.27
C SER A 138 15.96 -24.10 -3.41
N GLN A 139 15.53 -24.23 -2.15
CA GLN A 139 15.96 -25.30 -1.25
C GLN A 139 15.22 -26.63 -1.45
N ALA A 140 13.98 -26.61 -1.96
CA ALA A 140 13.18 -27.82 -2.20
C ALA A 140 13.76 -28.73 -3.30
N ASN A 141 14.50 -28.17 -4.28
CA ASN A 141 15.13 -28.93 -5.36
C ASN A 141 16.39 -29.71 -4.94
N LEU A 142 16.90 -29.51 -3.72
CA LEU A 142 18.09 -30.20 -3.21
C LEU A 142 17.76 -31.49 -2.42
N ALA A 143 16.50 -31.69 -2.01
CA ALA A 143 16.09 -32.83 -1.20
C ALA A 143 15.63 -34.07 -2.00
N THR A 144 15.39 -33.94 -3.31
CA THR A 144 14.82 -35.00 -4.16
C THR A 144 15.84 -35.78 -4.99
N GLN A 145 17.12 -35.40 -4.99
CA GLN A 145 18.17 -36.18 -5.66
C GLN A 145 18.80 -37.18 -4.69
N ASN A 146 18.13 -38.32 -4.50
CA ASN A 146 18.79 -39.53 -4.00
C ASN A 146 18.95 -40.54 -5.16
N PRO A 147 20.17 -40.98 -5.52
CA PRO A 147 20.40 -41.88 -6.64
C PRO A 147 19.90 -43.30 -6.35
N PHE A 148 19.29 -43.87 -7.39
CA PHE A 148 18.85 -45.24 -7.58
C PHE A 148 19.80 -46.30 -6.98
N PHE A 149 19.26 -47.23 -6.17
CA PHE A 149 19.82 -48.57 -6.00
C PHE A 149 18.78 -49.61 -6.45
N PRO A 150 19.09 -50.52 -7.39
CA PRO A 150 18.15 -51.55 -7.83
C PRO A 150 18.20 -52.74 -6.86
N ARG A 151 17.04 -53.20 -6.37
CA ARG A 151 16.94 -54.47 -5.64
C ARG A 151 16.01 -55.44 -6.37
N ALA A 152 16.59 -56.59 -6.71
CA ALA A 152 15.95 -57.71 -7.37
C ALA A 152 14.89 -58.42 -6.50
N ASN A 153 13.98 -59.05 -7.22
CA ASN A 153 12.78 -59.82 -6.90
C ASN A 153 12.84 -60.79 -5.70
N LEU A 154 11.69 -60.97 -5.04
CA LEU A 154 11.10 -62.29 -4.72
C LEU A 154 9.61 -62.17 -4.37
N THR A 155 8.84 -63.02 -5.04
CA THR A 155 7.38 -63.13 -5.12
C THR A 155 6.79 -63.84 -3.88
N THR A 156 5.62 -63.39 -3.39
CA THR A 156 4.35 -64.16 -3.22
C THR A 156 3.47 -63.73 -2.01
N GLN A 157 2.29 -63.19 -2.38
CA GLN A 157 0.93 -63.42 -1.87
C GLN A 157 0.38 -62.74 -0.59
N PRO A 158 -0.95 -62.44 -0.58
CA PRO A 158 -1.58 -61.48 0.30
C PRO A 158 -2.32 -62.14 1.48
N VAL A 159 -2.43 -61.45 2.62
CA VAL A 159 -3.40 -61.81 3.67
C VAL A 159 -4.12 -60.57 4.18
N ASN A 160 -5.45 -60.62 4.02
CA ASN A 160 -6.42 -59.61 4.39
C ASN A 160 -6.77 -59.70 5.90
N MET A 161 -7.15 -58.55 6.45
CA MET A 161 -7.44 -58.18 7.83
C MET A 161 -8.40 -59.11 8.59
N LYS A 162 -8.07 -59.44 9.86
CA LYS A 162 -9.05 -59.53 10.98
C LYS A 162 -8.40 -59.15 12.33
N ASN A 163 -8.93 -58.08 12.92
CA ASN A 163 -8.90 -57.64 14.32
C ASN A 163 -8.04 -58.44 15.32
N GLN A 164 -6.94 -57.84 15.77
CA GLN A 164 -6.38 -58.10 17.11
C GLN A 164 -5.94 -56.77 17.75
N LYS A 165 -6.38 -56.59 19.01
CA LYS A 165 -6.15 -55.46 19.93
C LYS A 165 -4.65 -55.11 20.00
N PRO A 166 -4.25 -53.82 20.00
CA PRO A 166 -2.84 -53.48 20.10
C PRO A 166 -2.30 -53.84 21.50
N PRO A 167 -1.11 -54.46 21.62
CA PRO A 167 -0.43 -54.56 22.90
C PRO A 167 0.11 -53.17 23.28
N PHE A 168 0.04 -52.84 24.58
CA PHE A 168 0.67 -51.66 25.16
C PHE A 168 2.13 -51.56 24.69
N GLN A 169 2.44 -50.58 23.86
CA GLN A 169 3.82 -50.22 23.54
C GLN A 169 4.39 -49.43 24.73
N SER A 170 5.42 -49.98 25.37
CA SER A 170 6.25 -49.27 26.32
C SER A 170 6.94 -48.11 25.62
N PHE A 171 6.78 -46.89 26.16
CA PHE A 171 7.52 -45.72 25.69
C PHE A 171 9.03 -45.95 25.83
N PRO A 172 9.85 -45.64 24.81
CA PRO A 172 11.30 -45.60 24.98
C PRO A 172 11.66 -44.47 25.95
N LYS A 173 12.50 -44.77 26.94
CA LYS A 173 13.04 -43.76 27.88
C LYS A 173 13.83 -42.69 27.10
N PRO A 174 13.65 -41.39 27.39
CA PRO A 174 14.52 -40.36 26.84
C PRO A 174 15.96 -40.51 27.39
N PRO A 175 16.99 -40.18 26.61
CA PRO A 175 18.37 -40.22 27.07
C PRO A 175 18.60 -39.21 28.19
N LEU A 176 19.18 -39.68 29.31
CA LEU A 176 19.66 -38.89 30.45
C LEU A 176 20.92 -38.11 30.04
N ASN A 177 20.78 -37.03 29.28
CA ASN A 177 21.77 -35.95 29.28
C ASN A 177 21.20 -34.66 28.66
N PHE A 178 20.51 -33.86 29.48
CA PHE A 178 20.31 -32.44 29.17
C PHE A 178 21.36 -31.64 29.93
N PRO A 179 22.17 -30.78 29.28
CA PRO A 179 22.97 -29.81 30.00
C PRO A 179 22.02 -28.87 30.76
N PHE A 180 22.20 -28.79 32.08
CA PHE A 180 21.54 -27.82 32.95
C PHE A 180 21.97 -26.42 32.48
N TYR A 181 21.08 -25.71 31.77
CA TYR A 181 21.24 -24.27 31.60
C TYR A 181 20.72 -23.59 32.88
N PRO A 182 21.53 -22.76 33.56
CA PRO A 182 21.05 -21.98 34.69
C PRO A 182 20.00 -20.99 34.19
N TYR A 183 18.79 -21.04 34.75
CA TYR A 183 17.81 -19.98 34.60
C TYR A 183 18.37 -18.70 35.25
N PRO A 184 18.33 -17.53 34.58
CA PRO A 184 18.63 -16.26 35.25
C PRO A 184 17.51 -15.94 36.23
N SER A 185 17.87 -15.75 37.51
CA SER A 185 16.95 -15.26 38.54
C SER A 185 16.59 -13.79 38.26
N PRO A 186 15.34 -13.36 38.50
CA PRO A 186 14.93 -11.96 38.36
C PRO A 186 15.61 -11.11 39.45
N SER A 187 16.43 -10.16 39.05
CA SER A 187 17.01 -9.16 39.95
C SER A 187 15.90 -8.26 40.50
N THR A 188 15.64 -8.40 41.79
CA THR A 188 14.88 -7.46 42.62
C THR A 188 15.83 -6.34 43.04
N GLN A 189 15.63 -5.12 42.52
CA GLN A 189 16.09 -3.87 43.15
C GLN A 189 14.96 -2.84 42.94
N THR A 190 14.05 -2.69 43.89
CA THR A 190 14.12 -1.81 45.09
C THR A 190 14.18 -0.33 44.74
N HIS A 191 13.01 0.28 44.91
CA HIS A 191 12.75 1.70 45.11
C HIS A 191 13.73 2.33 46.10
N SER A 192 14.30 3.48 45.73
CA SER A 192 14.64 4.60 46.62
C SER A 192 14.68 5.86 45.78
#